data_AF-A0A7J9BIW8-F1
#
_entry.id   AF-A0A7J9BIW8-F1
#
_cell.length_a   1.000
_cell.length_b   1.000
_cell.length_c   1.000
_cell.angle_alpha   90.00
_cell.angle_beta   90.00
_cell.angle_gamma   90.00
#
_symmetry.space_group_name_H-M   'P 1'
#
loop_
_entity.id
_entity.type
_entity.pdbx_description
1 polymer ?
#
loop_
_entity_poly.entity_id
_entity_poly.type
_entity_poly.pdbx_seq_one_letter_code
_entity_poly.pdbx_strand_id
1 'polypeptide(L)' 'YDFYSFSVIPRLGEIVAGDRESYQYLVESIRRFPPQEKFASMIADAGFQKVEYENLVGGVVAIHSGLKI' A
#
# COMPACT_ATOMS: atom_id res chain seq x y z
N TYR A 1 -8.50 3.27 -10.69
CA TYR A 1 -7.61 4.44 -10.93
C TYR A 1 -6.21 3.87 -11.07
N ASP A 2 -5.92 3.40 -12.28
CA ASP A 2 -4.97 2.32 -12.58
C ASP A 2 -3.61 2.81 -13.10
N PHE A 3 -3.32 4.09 -12.90
CA PHE A 3 -2.23 4.78 -13.60
C PHE A 3 -0.82 4.52 -13.06
N TYR A 4 -0.67 4.08 -11.80
CA TYR A 4 0.66 3.82 -11.24
C TYR A 4 1.14 2.38 -11.48
N SER A 5 0.20 1.43 -11.63
CA SER A 5 0.51 0.00 -11.74
C SER A 5 1.12 -0.42 -13.08
N PHE A 6 0.95 0.39 -14.14
CA PHE A 6 1.36 0.02 -15.50
C PHE A 6 2.79 0.38 -15.89
N SER A 7 3.46 1.31 -15.18
CA SER A 7 4.75 1.83 -15.65
C SER A 7 5.94 1.36 -14.81
N VAL A 8 5.77 1.25 -13.48
CA VAL A 8 6.87 0.96 -12.55
C VAL A 8 7.09 -0.55 -12.42
N ILE A 9 6.01 -1.33 -12.33
CA ILE A 9 6.07 -2.77 -12.09
C ILE A 9 6.69 -3.55 -13.27
N PRO A 10 6.34 -3.29 -14.55
CA PRO A 10 6.87 -4.08 -15.66
C PRO A 10 8.38 -3.88 -15.88
N ARG A 11 8.88 -2.65 -15.75
CA ARG A 11 10.30 -2.33 -15.95
C ARG A 11 11.21 -2.86 -14.84
N LEU A 12 10.69 -2.95 -13.61
CA LEU A 12 11.45 -3.51 -12.50
C LEU A 12 11.52 -5.04 -12.57
N GLY A 13 10.52 -5.71 -13.14
CA GLY A 13 10.51 -7.17 -13.31
C GLY A 13 11.61 -7.72 -14.24
N GLU A 14 12.14 -6.92 -15.16
CA GLU A 14 13.26 -7.30 -16.04
C GLU A 14 14.64 -7.19 -15.35
N ILE A 15 14.77 -6.35 -14.31
CA ILE A 15 16.07 -6.03 -13.68
C ILE A 15 16.43 -7.03 -12.56
N VAL A 16 15.45 -7.71 -11.97
CA VAL A 16 15.63 -8.56 -10.78
C VAL A 16 15.92 -10.02 -11.19
N ALA A 17 17.07 -10.25 -11.82
CA ALA A 17 17.50 -11.59 -12.22
C ALA A 17 18.05 -12.45 -11.05
N GLY A 18 18.14 -11.92 -9.81
CA GLY A 18 18.79 -12.58 -8.67
C GLY A 18 17.91 -12.88 -7.45
N ASP A 19 16.72 -12.30 -7.34
CA ASP A 19 15.77 -12.53 -6.23
C ASP A 19 14.33 -12.25 -6.66
N ARG A 20 13.91 -12.97 -7.71
CA ARG A 20 12.60 -12.81 -8.35
C ARG A 20 11.45 -13.04 -7.36
N GLU A 21 11.60 -13.98 -6.44
CA GLU A 21 10.56 -14.37 -5.49
C GLU A 21 10.25 -13.26 -4.49
N SER A 22 11.27 -12.67 -3.86
CA SER A 22 11.06 -11.56 -2.91
C SER A 22 10.44 -10.33 -3.57
N TYR A 23 10.85 -10.00 -4.79
CA TYR A 23 10.27 -8.88 -5.53
C TYR A 23 8.85 -9.17 -6.05
N GLN A 24 8.58 -10.42 -6.46
CA GLN A 24 7.23 -10.83 -6.81
C GLN A 24 6.30 -10.69 -5.59
N TYR A 25 6.74 -11.14 -4.42
CA TYR A 25 5.99 -10.97 -3.17
C TYR A 25 5.74 -9.49 -2.84
N LEU A 26 6.75 -8.62 -3.01
CA LEU A 26 6.59 -7.18 -2.82
C LEU A 26 5.49 -6.60 -3.72
N VAL A 27 5.53 -6.92 -5.02
CA VAL A 27 4.55 -6.42 -5.99
C VAL A 27 3.15 -6.96 -5.68
N GLU A 28 3.04 -8.25 -5.39
CA GLU A 28 1.76 -8.87 -5.07
C GLU A 28 1.16 -8.34 -3.76
N SER A 29 1.98 -8.15 -2.72
CA SER A 29 1.52 -7.61 -1.44
C SER A 29 1.03 -6.17 -1.58
N ILE A 30 1.74 -5.30 -2.31
CA ILE A 30 1.29 -3.93 -2.59
C ILE A 30 -0.05 -3.91 -3.32
N ARG A 31 -0.26 -4.80 -4.31
CA ARG A 31 -1.52 -4.88 -5.06
C ARG A 31 -2.70 -5.39 -4.23
N ARG A 32 -2.44 -6.28 -3.26
CA ARG A 32 -3.48 -6.85 -2.38
C ARG A 32 -3.80 -5.94 -1.20
N PHE A 33 -2.92 -5.01 -0.86
CA PHE A 33 -3.11 -4.11 0.27
C PHE A 33 -4.35 -3.22 0.06
N PRO A 34 -5.21 -3.06 1.08
CA PRO A 34 -6.42 -2.26 0.95
C PRO A 34 -6.10 -0.78 0.65
N PRO A 35 -6.95 -0.09 -0.15
CA PRO A 35 -6.86 1.36 -0.32
C PRO A 35 -6.96 2.11 1.01
N GLN A 36 -6.43 3.32 1.04
CA GLN A 36 -6.24 4.12 2.27
C GLN A 36 -7.50 4.25 3.10
N GLU A 37 -8.63 4.59 2.47
CA GLU A 37 -9.92 4.75 3.14
C GLU A 37 -10.43 3.42 3.73
N LYS A 38 -10.34 2.34 2.95
CA LYS A 38 -10.73 1.00 3.43
C LYS A 38 -9.87 0.54 4.59
N PHE A 39 -8.56 0.79 4.53
CA PHE A 39 -7.66 0.44 5.61
C PHE A 39 -7.92 1.27 6.87
N ALA A 40 -8.23 2.56 6.74
CA ALA A 40 -8.66 3.39 7.85
C ALA A 40 -9.94 2.86 8.51
N SER A 41 -10.92 2.40 7.73
CA SER A 41 -12.10 1.72 8.28
C SER A 41 -11.73 0.45 9.05
N MET A 42 -10.81 -0.37 8.53
CA MET A 42 -10.34 -1.57 9.23
C MET A 42 -9.65 -1.25 10.56
N ILE A 43 -8.91 -0.14 10.65
CA ILE A 43 -8.31 0.32 11.90
C ILE A 43 -9.39 0.80 12.88
N ALA A 44 -10.42 1.50 12.39
CA ALA A 44 -11.55 1.93 13.22
C ALA A 44 -12.36 0.73 13.75
N ASP A 45 -12.62 -0.26 12.91
CA ASP A 45 -13.31 -1.52 13.28
C ASP A 45 -12.53 -2.31 14.34
N ALA A 46 -11.19 -2.16 14.38
CA ALA A 46 -10.33 -2.73 15.41
C ALA A 46 -10.41 -1.97 16.76
N GLY A 47 -11.25 -0.93 16.88
CA GLY A 47 -11.52 -0.20 18.12
C GLY A 47 -10.66 1.05 18.33
N PHE A 48 -9.89 1.47 17.33
CA PHE A 48 -9.20 2.77 17.37
C PHE A 48 -10.18 3.89 17.01
N GLN A 49 -10.00 5.06 17.63
CA GLN A 49 -10.77 6.26 17.38
C GLN A 49 -9.92 7.33 16.70
N LYS A 50 -10.57 8.34 16.12
CA LYS A 50 -9.92 9.44 15.38
C LYS A 50 -8.91 8.90 14.36
N VAL A 51 -9.35 7.92 13.58
CA VAL A 51 -8.50 7.31 12.56
C VAL A 51 -8.41 8.26 11.37
N GLU A 52 -7.18 8.62 11.02
CA GLU A 52 -6.87 9.51 9.91
C GLU A 52 -5.77 8.90 9.05
N TYR A 53 -5.66 9.35 7.80
CA TYR A 53 -4.54 9.00 6.95
C TYR A 53 -4.03 10.20 6.16
N GLU A 54 -2.74 10.22 5.90
CA GLU A 54 -2.06 11.22 5.08
C GLU A 54 -1.37 10.55 3.90
N ASN A 55 -1.69 11.00 2.69
CA ASN A 55 -1.04 10.52 1.46
C ASN A 55 0.30 11.23 1.26
N LEU A 56 1.36 10.45 1.03
CA LEU A 56 2.66 10.96 0.62
C LEU A 56 2.93 10.59 -0.84
N VAL A 57 3.76 11.39 -1.52
CA VAL A 57 4.18 11.15 -2.91
C VAL A 57 2.98 10.90 -3.83
N GLY A 58 1.93 11.71 -3.70
CA GLY A 58 0.72 11.58 -4.53
C GLY A 58 -0.12 10.33 -4.26
N GLY A 59 0.04 9.68 -3.11
CA GLY A 59 -0.74 8.50 -2.71
C GLY A 59 -0.06 7.16 -2.99
N VAL A 60 1.22 7.15 -3.37
CA VAL A 60 2.03 5.92 -3.51
C VAL A 60 2.20 5.24 -2.16
N VAL A 61 2.34 6.03 -1.09
CA VAL A 61 2.34 5.55 0.30
C VAL A 61 1.46 6.45 1.16
N ALA A 62 0.98 5.92 2.28
CA ALA A 62 0.19 6.69 3.24
C ALA A 62 0.62 6.37 4.67
N ILE A 63 0.53 7.37 5.55
CA ILE A 63 0.66 7.20 7.00
C ILE A 63 -0.77 7.12 7.56
N HIS A 64 -1.07 6.06 8.31
CA HIS A 64 -2.31 5.92 9.06
C HIS A 64 -2.04 6.13 10.54
N SER A 65 -2.89 6.93 11.19
CA SER A 65 -2.82 7.21 12.62
C SER A 65 -4.18 6.96 13.27
N GLY A 66 -4.17 6.62 14.56
CA GLY A 66 -5.38 6.38 15.34
C GLY A 66 -5.06 6.34 16.84
N LEU A 67 -6.06 6.65 17.67
CA LEU A 67 -5.92 6.69 19.12
C LEU A 67 -6.73 5.58 19.76
N LYS A 68 -6.12 4.87 20.72
CA LYS A 68 -6.83 3.90 21.56
C LYS A 68 -7.08 4.53 22.92
N ILE A 69 -8.35 4.63 23.31
CA ILE A 69 -8.79 5.14 24.61
C ILE A 69 -8.98 3.97 25.57
#